data_AF-A0ABD4WT60-F1
#
_entry.id   AF-A0ABD4WT60-F1
#
_cell.length_a   1.000
_cell.length_b   1.000
_cell.length_c   1.000
_cell.angle_alpha   90.00
_cell.angle_beta   90.00
_cell.angle_gamma   90.00
#
_symmetry.space_group_name_H-M   'P 1'
#
loop_
_entity.id
_entity.type
_entity.pdbx_description
1 polymer ?
#
loop_
_entity_poly.entity_id
_entity_poly.type
_entity_poly.pdbx_seq_one_letter_code
_entity_poly.pdbx_strand_id
1 'polypeptide(L)'
;MNIKKIAKQTTALSFATALLVGAGSQTWAAESNHKDTSNNYGVSHITRDNMLKIPQQQKSEQFKVPAFDKSTIKNIASAKGYDKSGNLIDLDVWDSWPLQNADGTVANYHGYQVVFALAGDPKDADDTSIYVFYQKIGEDSIDSWKNAGRVFKDSDKFVPNDPHLKKQTQEWSGSATLTSDGKIRLFYTNFSGTNYGKQTLTTAQVNVSQPSGDTLKIEGVEDHKSIFDGDGKKYQNIQQFIDEGAYGSGDNHTLRDPHYVEDKGHKYLVFEANTGTEDGYQGEDSLYNRAYYGGNNPFFQSEKEKLLQSSNKKKASLANGALGIVELNNDYTLKKVMDPLITSNTVTDEIERANVFKKDGKWYLFTDSRGSKMTIDGIGQDDVYMLGYVSNTLTGKYKPLNDTGLVLHMDLDPNDKTFTYSHFAVPQVKGDNVVITSYMTNRGFYSEEHSTFAPSFLLNIKGSKTAVVKNSILPQGQLSTDK
;
A
#
# COMPACT_ATOMS: atom_id res chain seq x y z
N MET A 1 -10.78 85.24 28.20
CA MET A 1 -11.03 85.58 29.62
C MET A 1 -10.19 84.61 30.47
N ASN A 2 -9.29 85.18 31.27
CA ASN A 2 -8.47 84.67 32.40
C ASN A 2 -8.92 83.35 33.09
N ILE A 3 -8.12 82.53 33.80
CA ILE A 3 -6.70 82.49 34.26
C ILE A 3 -6.48 81.06 34.87
N LYS A 4 -5.25 80.54 34.75
CA LYS A 4 -4.39 79.67 35.62
C LYS A 4 -5.00 78.95 36.87
N LYS A 5 -4.45 77.88 37.49
CA LYS A 5 -3.39 76.83 37.34
C LYS A 5 -3.14 76.29 38.79
N ILE A 6 -2.58 75.06 38.94
CA ILE A 6 -1.85 74.49 40.14
C ILE A 6 -2.78 73.87 41.22
N ALA A 7 -2.58 72.68 41.83
CA ALA A 7 -1.37 72.03 42.34
C ALA A 7 -1.41 70.48 42.40
N LYS A 8 -0.21 69.89 42.45
CA LYS A 8 0.16 68.48 42.70
C LYS A 8 -0.10 68.06 44.15
N GLN A 9 -0.29 66.75 44.38
CA GLN A 9 0.45 66.00 45.42
C GLN A 9 0.40 64.48 45.16
N THR A 10 1.56 63.84 45.33
CA THR A 10 1.83 62.40 45.21
C THR A 10 1.91 61.78 46.61
N THR A 11 2.04 60.43 46.69
CA THR A 11 2.39 59.54 47.85
C THR A 11 1.18 58.78 48.44
N ALA A 12 1.21 57.53 48.91
CA ALA A 12 1.84 56.23 48.59
C ALA A 12 1.20 55.20 49.56
N LEU A 13 1.02 53.92 49.15
CA LEU A 13 1.00 52.64 49.93
C LEU A 13 0.24 52.60 51.30
N SER A 14 -0.57 51.61 51.70
CA SER A 14 -0.55 50.15 51.54
C SER A 14 -1.80 49.52 52.23
N PHE A 15 -2.16 48.31 51.79
CA PHE A 15 -2.83 47.19 52.48
C PHE A 15 -4.15 47.38 53.25
N ALA A 16 -5.21 46.79 52.70
CA ALA A 16 -6.23 46.07 53.48
C ALA A 16 -6.58 44.75 52.76
N THR A 17 -6.18 43.66 53.38
CA THR A 17 -6.46 42.28 52.97
C THR A 17 -7.94 41.97 53.17
N ALA A 18 -8.65 41.55 52.12
CA ALA A 18 -9.95 40.91 52.24
C ALA A 18 -9.93 39.59 51.45
N LEU A 19 -9.80 38.50 52.20
CA LEU A 19 -10.03 37.13 51.75
C LEU A 19 -11.50 36.97 51.38
N LEU A 20 -11.80 36.77 50.09
CA LEU A 20 -13.08 36.24 49.63
C LEU A 20 -12.82 35.17 48.54
N VAL A 21 -12.79 33.94 49.02
CA VAL A 21 -13.21 32.67 48.41
C VAL A 21 -13.20 32.61 46.88
N GLY A 22 -12.26 31.81 46.35
CA GLY A 22 -12.17 31.48 44.94
C GLY A 22 -13.41 30.74 44.44
N ALA A 23 -14.05 31.30 43.42
CA ALA A 23 -14.85 30.55 42.46
C ALA A 23 -13.94 30.27 41.28
N GLY A 24 -13.35 29.07 41.26
CA GLY A 24 -12.67 28.56 40.08
C GLY A 24 -13.67 28.50 38.94
N SER A 25 -13.39 29.20 37.85
CA SER A 25 -14.05 28.98 36.58
C SER A 25 -13.62 27.60 36.07
N GLN A 26 -14.34 26.56 36.49
CA GLN A 26 -14.32 25.28 35.79
C GLN A 26 -14.92 25.52 34.41
N THR A 27 -14.07 25.64 33.41
CA THR A 27 -14.46 25.42 32.02
C THR A 27 -14.86 23.95 31.92
N TRP A 28 -16.16 23.68 32.00
CA TRP A 28 -16.72 22.39 31.61
C TRP A 28 -16.42 22.22 30.13
N ALA A 29 -15.51 21.31 29.80
CA ALA A 29 -15.39 20.81 28.44
C ALA A 29 -16.77 20.29 28.05
N ALA A 30 -17.33 20.76 26.93
CA ALA A 30 -18.56 20.20 26.41
C ALA A 30 -18.33 18.70 26.20
N GLU A 31 -19.14 17.85 26.86
CA GLU A 31 -19.19 16.42 26.53
C GLU A 31 -19.53 16.32 25.04
N SER A 32 -18.58 15.88 24.23
CA SER A 32 -18.87 15.49 22.85
C SER A 32 -19.74 14.24 22.92
N ASN A 33 -21.05 14.43 22.76
CA ASN A 33 -22.03 13.35 22.70
C ASN A 33 -21.90 12.60 21.37
N HIS A 34 -20.83 11.81 21.22
CA HIS A 34 -20.68 10.90 20.09
C HIS A 34 -21.74 9.79 20.21
N LYS A 35 -22.51 9.61 19.13
CA LYS A 35 -23.61 8.64 19.10
C LYS A 35 -23.17 7.39 18.37
N ASP A 36 -23.48 6.23 18.94
CA ASP A 36 -23.27 4.95 18.28
C ASP A 36 -24.05 4.89 16.95
N THR A 37 -23.37 4.51 15.88
CA THR A 37 -23.93 4.34 14.54
C THR A 37 -23.62 2.94 13.99
N SER A 38 -24.20 2.60 12.84
CA SER A 38 -23.93 1.35 12.14
C SER A 38 -24.08 1.57 10.63
N ASN A 39 -23.24 2.44 10.07
CA ASN A 39 -23.25 2.74 8.64
C ASN A 39 -22.10 1.99 7.94
N ASN A 40 -22.42 1.17 6.95
CA ASN A 40 -21.41 0.44 6.17
C ASN A 40 -21.06 1.10 4.83
N TYR A 41 -21.66 2.26 4.54
CA TYR A 41 -21.42 3.05 3.33
C TYR A 41 -21.56 2.27 2.01
N GLY A 42 -22.28 1.13 2.02
CA GLY A 42 -22.40 0.25 0.87
C GLY A 42 -21.18 -0.64 0.59
N VAL A 43 -20.06 -0.48 1.31
CA VAL A 43 -18.79 -1.18 1.05
C VAL A 43 -18.57 -2.39 1.97
N SER A 44 -17.39 -3.02 1.88
CA SER A 44 -16.91 -4.08 2.78
C SER A 44 -15.95 -3.48 3.81
N HIS A 45 -15.74 -4.14 4.96
CA HIS A 45 -14.81 -3.66 5.99
C HIS A 45 -13.90 -4.76 6.52
N ILE A 46 -12.64 -4.43 6.77
CA ILE A 46 -11.75 -5.18 7.65
C ILE A 46 -12.20 -4.89 9.08
N THR A 47 -12.94 -5.82 9.69
CA THR A 47 -13.55 -5.56 11.00
C THR A 47 -12.63 -5.91 12.16
N ARG A 48 -12.71 -5.16 13.27
CA ARG A 48 -11.95 -5.47 14.49
C ARG A 48 -12.21 -6.90 15.01
N ASP A 49 -13.45 -7.40 14.96
CA ASP A 49 -13.81 -8.77 15.33
C ASP A 49 -13.07 -9.83 14.51
N ASN A 50 -12.87 -9.59 13.21
CA ASN A 50 -12.09 -10.49 12.37
C ASN A 50 -10.60 -10.42 12.73
N MET A 51 -10.05 -9.21 12.90
CA MET A 51 -8.63 -9.02 13.19
C MET A 51 -8.24 -9.56 14.58
N LEU A 52 -9.09 -9.44 15.60
CA LEU A 52 -8.83 -9.97 16.95
C LEU A 52 -8.74 -11.51 17.00
N LYS A 53 -9.17 -12.21 15.95
CA LYS A 53 -9.04 -13.67 15.82
C LYS A 53 -7.72 -14.09 15.18
N ILE A 54 -7.06 -13.18 14.46
CA ILE A 54 -5.81 -13.45 13.74
C ILE A 54 -4.67 -13.91 14.66
N PRO A 55 -4.42 -13.31 15.84
CA PRO A 55 -3.31 -13.73 16.72
C PRO A 55 -3.34 -15.21 17.11
N GLN A 56 -4.52 -15.80 17.25
CA GLN A 56 -4.66 -17.23 17.52
C GLN A 56 -4.62 -18.08 16.24
N GLN A 57 -5.18 -17.58 15.15
CA GLN A 57 -5.22 -18.27 13.86
C GLN A 57 -3.86 -18.35 13.17
N GLN A 58 -3.04 -17.30 13.27
CA GLN A 58 -1.73 -17.19 12.61
C GLN A 58 -0.70 -18.21 13.09
N LYS A 59 -0.94 -18.83 14.26
CA LYS A 59 -0.12 -19.93 14.80
C LYS A 59 -0.19 -21.21 13.95
N SER A 60 -1.13 -21.30 13.01
CA SER A 60 -1.23 -22.42 12.08
C SER A 60 -0.22 -22.28 10.94
N GLU A 61 0.54 -23.34 10.67
CA GLU A 61 1.42 -23.46 9.49
C GLU A 61 0.70 -23.22 8.15
N GLN A 62 -0.64 -23.33 8.13
CA GLN A 62 -1.46 -23.00 6.98
C GLN A 62 -1.24 -21.57 6.46
N PHE A 63 -0.92 -20.62 7.35
CA PHE A 63 -0.80 -19.20 7.03
C PHE A 63 0.63 -18.69 7.12
N LYS A 64 1.59 -19.52 7.51
CA LYS A 64 2.95 -19.06 7.79
C LYS A 64 3.77 -18.96 6.49
N VAL A 65 4.40 -17.82 6.26
CA VAL A 65 5.42 -17.70 5.21
C VAL A 65 6.54 -18.72 5.49
N PRO A 66 6.93 -19.57 4.52
CA PRO A 66 7.85 -20.66 4.79
C PRO A 66 9.23 -20.13 5.20
N ALA A 67 9.93 -20.89 6.04
CA ALA A 67 11.32 -20.60 6.37
C ALA A 67 12.21 -20.79 5.13
N PHE A 68 13.05 -19.79 4.84
CA PHE A 68 13.96 -19.83 3.70
C PHE A 68 15.38 -20.22 4.14
N ASP A 69 16.10 -20.95 3.28
CA ASP A 69 17.51 -21.25 3.50
C ASP A 69 18.36 -20.05 3.07
N LYS A 70 18.79 -19.27 4.06
CA LYS A 70 19.66 -18.10 3.89
C LYS A 70 20.91 -18.39 3.04
N SER A 71 21.47 -19.60 3.08
CA SER A 71 22.69 -19.94 2.33
C SER A 71 22.45 -20.03 0.81
N THR A 72 21.19 -20.13 0.39
CA THR A 72 20.80 -20.17 -1.03
C THR A 72 20.52 -18.79 -1.62
N ILE A 73 20.42 -17.76 -0.78
CA ILE A 73 19.99 -16.42 -1.18
C ILE A 73 21.13 -15.67 -1.83
N LYS A 74 20.85 -15.11 -3.01
CA LYS A 74 21.76 -14.25 -3.76
C LYS A 74 21.13 -12.87 -4.03
N ASN A 75 21.98 -11.87 -4.17
CA ASN A 75 21.60 -10.61 -4.81
C ASN A 75 21.31 -10.86 -6.30
N ILE A 76 20.49 -10.00 -6.91
CA ILE A 76 20.28 -10.02 -8.36
C ILE A 76 21.55 -9.50 -9.04
N ALA A 77 22.30 -10.36 -9.73
CA ALA A 77 23.61 -10.00 -10.29
C ALA A 77 23.56 -8.79 -11.27
N SER A 78 22.42 -8.61 -11.95
CA SER A 78 22.18 -7.52 -12.89
C SER A 78 21.64 -6.23 -12.25
N ALA A 79 21.32 -6.22 -10.95
CA ALA A 79 20.84 -5.05 -10.22
C ALA A 79 21.99 -4.07 -9.90
N LYS A 80 22.55 -3.51 -10.97
CA LYS A 80 23.58 -2.47 -10.93
C LYS A 80 22.98 -1.14 -11.36
N GLY A 81 23.41 -0.07 -10.69
CA GLY A 81 23.02 1.30 -11.01
C GLY A 81 24.14 2.28 -10.69
N TYR A 82 23.84 3.57 -10.68
CA TYR A 82 24.80 4.62 -10.36
C TYR A 82 24.31 5.47 -9.20
N ASP A 83 25.18 5.71 -8.23
CA ASP A 83 24.89 6.65 -7.13
C ASP A 83 24.87 8.10 -7.62
N LYS A 84 24.53 9.04 -6.73
CA LYS A 84 24.51 10.49 -7.02
C LYS A 84 25.88 11.06 -7.46
N SER A 85 26.97 10.36 -7.18
CA SER A 85 28.33 10.73 -7.59
C SER A 85 28.76 10.08 -8.92
N GLY A 86 27.90 9.25 -9.51
CA GLY A 86 28.18 8.52 -10.75
C GLY A 86 29.02 7.25 -10.55
N ASN A 87 29.15 6.74 -9.31
CA ASN A 87 29.83 5.47 -9.07
C ASN A 87 28.89 4.31 -9.36
N LEU A 88 29.41 3.25 -10.00
CA LEU A 88 28.66 2.01 -10.19
C LEU A 88 28.46 1.33 -8.83
N ILE A 89 27.21 1.02 -8.50
CA ILE A 89 26.82 0.39 -7.24
C ILE A 89 25.90 -0.81 -7.47
N ASP A 90 25.83 -1.69 -6.48
CA ASP A 90 24.74 -2.64 -6.32
C ASP A 90 23.51 -1.92 -5.76
N LEU A 91 22.35 -2.20 -6.35
CA LEU A 91 21.07 -1.62 -5.95
C LEU A 91 20.35 -2.55 -4.98
N ASP A 92 19.64 -1.97 -4.03
CA ASP A 92 18.53 -2.67 -3.38
C ASP A 92 17.37 -2.78 -4.38
N VAL A 93 16.72 -3.94 -4.44
CA VAL A 93 15.54 -4.19 -5.26
C VAL A 93 14.42 -4.77 -4.38
N TRP A 94 13.28 -4.08 -4.29
CA TRP A 94 12.20 -4.45 -3.38
C TRP A 94 10.87 -4.75 -4.10
N ASP A 95 9.85 -3.93 -3.89
CA ASP A 95 8.51 -4.11 -4.44
C ASP A 95 8.60 -4.36 -5.95
N SER A 96 8.02 -5.48 -6.38
CA SER A 96 8.08 -5.91 -7.76
C SER A 96 6.75 -6.48 -8.24
N TRP A 97 6.50 -6.30 -9.53
CA TRP A 97 5.31 -6.80 -10.21
C TRP A 97 5.66 -7.29 -11.62
N PRO A 98 5.12 -8.44 -12.04
CA PRO A 98 5.32 -8.91 -13.39
C PRO A 98 4.52 -8.08 -14.41
N LEU A 99 4.95 -8.10 -15.66
CA LEU A 99 4.08 -7.80 -16.78
C LEU A 99 3.01 -8.88 -16.87
N GLN A 100 1.74 -8.49 -16.79
CA GLN A 100 0.60 -9.41 -16.72
C GLN A 100 -0.30 -9.28 -17.94
N ASN A 101 -1.03 -10.34 -18.27
CA ASN A 101 -2.20 -10.25 -19.13
C ASN A 101 -3.37 -9.60 -18.34
N ALA A 102 -4.45 -9.22 -19.03
CA ALA A 102 -5.60 -8.55 -18.40
C ALA A 102 -6.29 -9.38 -17.29
N ASP A 103 -6.08 -10.70 -17.26
CA ASP A 103 -6.60 -11.61 -16.22
C ASP A 103 -5.66 -11.80 -15.02
N GLY A 104 -4.48 -11.15 -15.06
CA GLY A 104 -3.44 -11.21 -14.04
C GLY A 104 -2.38 -12.30 -14.27
N THR A 105 -2.53 -13.20 -15.25
CA THR A 105 -1.48 -14.20 -15.52
C THR A 105 -0.22 -13.54 -16.06
N VAL A 106 0.96 -14.12 -15.82
CA VAL A 106 2.23 -13.59 -16.34
C VAL A 106 2.20 -13.54 -17.87
N ALA A 107 2.52 -12.38 -18.44
CA ALA A 107 2.54 -12.20 -19.89
C ALA A 107 3.80 -12.78 -20.52
N ASN A 108 3.67 -13.28 -21.74
CA ASN A 108 4.79 -13.60 -22.61
C ASN A 108 5.08 -12.40 -23.52
N TYR A 109 6.17 -11.68 -23.26
CA TYR A 109 6.62 -10.59 -24.11
C TYR A 109 7.77 -11.05 -25.00
N HIS A 110 7.44 -11.47 -26.23
CA HIS A 110 8.43 -11.92 -27.23
C HIS A 110 9.39 -13.03 -26.73
N GLY A 111 8.89 -13.97 -25.94
CA GLY A 111 9.68 -15.07 -25.36
C GLY A 111 10.27 -14.77 -23.97
N TYR A 112 9.96 -13.61 -23.40
CA TYR A 112 10.46 -13.17 -22.10
C TYR A 112 9.35 -13.04 -21.05
N GLN A 113 9.73 -13.34 -19.81
CA GLN A 113 9.05 -12.82 -18.63
C GLN A 113 9.68 -11.47 -18.28
N VAL A 114 8.83 -10.49 -17.97
CA VAL A 114 9.26 -9.12 -17.63
C VAL A 114 8.74 -8.78 -16.25
N VAL A 115 9.59 -8.19 -15.41
CA VAL A 115 9.29 -7.73 -14.06
C VAL A 115 9.69 -6.27 -13.96
N PHE A 116 8.82 -5.48 -13.37
CA PHE A 116 9.14 -4.13 -12.91
C PHE A 116 9.43 -4.22 -11.42
N ALA A 117 10.44 -3.49 -10.96
CA ALA A 117 10.76 -3.43 -9.55
C ALA A 117 11.23 -2.04 -9.14
N LEU A 118 10.92 -1.66 -7.91
CA LEU A 118 11.55 -0.53 -7.27
C LEU A 118 12.99 -0.88 -6.95
N ALA A 119 13.91 0.01 -7.32
CA ALA A 119 15.31 -0.12 -6.98
C ALA A 119 15.97 1.24 -6.73
N GLY A 120 17.03 1.24 -5.92
CA GLY A 120 17.74 2.45 -5.53
C GLY A 120 19.03 2.17 -4.76
N ASP A 121 19.81 3.22 -4.54
CA ASP A 121 21.02 3.19 -3.71
C ASP A 121 20.66 2.77 -2.27
N PRO A 122 21.24 1.67 -1.73
CA PRO A 122 21.01 1.24 -0.35
C PRO A 122 21.31 2.31 0.71
N LYS A 123 22.10 3.34 0.38
CA LYS A 123 22.46 4.44 1.29
C LYS A 123 21.49 5.62 1.23
N ASP A 124 20.56 5.64 0.28
CA ASP A 124 19.60 6.72 0.08
C ASP A 124 18.17 6.18 0.09
N ALA A 125 17.51 6.32 1.25
CA ALA A 125 16.14 5.84 1.42
C ALA A 125 15.13 6.50 0.46
N ASP A 126 15.47 7.70 -0.04
CA ASP A 126 14.67 8.48 -0.98
C ASP A 126 15.02 8.21 -2.45
N ASP A 127 16.05 7.42 -2.74
CA ASP A 127 16.33 6.97 -4.11
C ASP A 127 15.41 5.81 -4.45
N THR A 128 14.41 6.08 -5.28
CA THR A 128 13.40 5.10 -5.67
C THR A 128 12.98 5.34 -7.10
N SER A 129 13.44 4.44 -7.97
CA SER A 129 13.14 4.42 -9.40
C SER A 129 12.60 3.05 -9.82
N ILE A 130 11.80 3.00 -10.88
CA ILE A 130 11.31 1.75 -11.45
C ILE A 130 12.32 1.24 -12.47
N TYR A 131 12.83 0.03 -12.25
CA TYR A 131 13.68 -0.71 -13.16
C TYR A 131 12.93 -1.87 -13.81
N VAL A 132 13.39 -2.28 -14.99
CA VAL A 132 12.86 -3.46 -15.69
C VAL A 132 13.88 -4.59 -15.64
N PHE A 133 13.47 -5.70 -15.05
CA PHE A 133 14.16 -6.98 -15.08
C PHE A 133 13.46 -7.94 -16.05
N TYR A 134 14.22 -8.77 -16.74
CA TYR A 134 13.66 -9.74 -17.69
C TYR A 134 14.49 -11.02 -17.77
N GLN A 135 13.82 -12.14 -17.98
CA GLN A 135 14.43 -13.45 -18.19
C GLN A 135 13.72 -14.19 -19.32
N LYS A 136 14.38 -15.16 -19.96
CA LYS A 136 13.69 -15.97 -20.97
C LYS A 136 12.68 -16.88 -20.30
N ILE A 137 11.55 -17.11 -20.97
CA ILE A 137 10.58 -18.11 -20.49
C ILE A 137 11.25 -19.48 -20.44
N GLY A 138 11.04 -20.19 -19.33
CA GLY A 138 11.65 -21.49 -19.03
C GLY A 138 12.93 -21.39 -18.19
N GLU A 139 13.51 -20.20 -18.03
CA GLU A 139 14.58 -19.96 -17.05
C GLU A 139 13.98 -19.73 -15.65
N ASP A 140 14.65 -20.25 -14.62
CA ASP A 140 14.21 -20.14 -13.22
C ASP A 140 15.33 -19.71 -12.26
N SER A 141 16.56 -19.52 -12.75
CA SER A 141 17.67 -19.03 -11.92
C SER A 141 17.60 -17.52 -11.72
N ILE A 142 17.89 -17.05 -10.50
CA ILE A 142 18.06 -15.61 -10.24
C ILE A 142 19.10 -14.96 -11.15
N ASP A 143 20.14 -15.71 -11.52
CA ASP A 143 21.22 -15.23 -12.38
C ASP A 143 20.76 -14.99 -13.84
N SER A 144 19.57 -15.46 -14.22
CA SER A 144 18.98 -15.26 -15.55
C SER A 144 18.26 -13.92 -15.71
N TRP A 145 17.88 -13.26 -14.61
CA TRP A 145 17.29 -11.93 -14.63
C TRP A 145 18.32 -10.92 -15.12
N LYS A 146 18.13 -10.41 -16.34
CA LYS A 146 18.84 -9.25 -16.88
C LYS A 146 18.13 -7.97 -16.48
N ASN A 147 18.86 -6.87 -16.45
CA ASN A 147 18.35 -5.54 -16.13
C ASN A 147 18.37 -4.66 -17.39
N ALA A 148 17.21 -4.17 -17.83
CA ALA A 148 17.08 -3.26 -18.97
C ALA A 148 17.25 -1.77 -18.58
N GLY A 149 17.47 -1.49 -17.28
CA GLY A 149 17.65 -0.15 -16.73
C GLY A 149 16.37 0.47 -16.19
N ARG A 150 16.46 1.76 -15.82
CA ARG A 150 15.31 2.57 -15.41
C ARG A 150 14.30 2.67 -16.55
N VAL A 151 13.01 2.61 -16.21
CA VAL A 151 11.91 2.88 -17.15
C VAL A 151 11.96 4.31 -17.66
N PHE A 152 12.17 5.26 -16.74
CA PHE A 152 12.09 6.69 -17.02
C PHE A 152 13.46 7.34 -16.98
N LYS A 153 13.69 8.26 -17.92
CA LYS A 153 14.76 9.26 -17.83
C LYS A 153 14.30 10.39 -16.93
N ASP A 154 15.24 11.08 -16.30
CA ASP A 154 14.89 12.23 -15.45
C ASP A 154 14.16 13.34 -16.20
N SER A 155 14.36 13.45 -17.53
CA SER A 155 13.68 14.39 -18.40
C SER A 155 12.22 14.04 -18.68
N ASP A 156 11.83 12.76 -18.60
CA ASP A 156 10.54 12.28 -19.11
C ASP A 156 9.36 12.91 -18.36
N LYS A 157 9.52 13.14 -17.04
CA LYS A 157 8.51 13.80 -16.20
C LYS A 157 8.12 15.22 -16.65
N PHE A 158 8.95 15.87 -17.47
CA PHE A 158 8.69 17.23 -17.98
C PHE A 158 8.07 17.24 -19.38
N VAL A 159 8.16 16.14 -20.13
CA VAL A 159 7.67 16.05 -21.52
C VAL A 159 6.16 16.23 -21.64
N PRO A 160 5.29 15.57 -20.83
CA PRO A 160 3.84 15.64 -21.03
C PRO A 160 3.22 16.97 -20.55
N ASN A 161 4.00 17.88 -19.96
CA ASN A 161 3.53 19.10 -19.29
C ASN A 161 2.41 18.82 -18.25
N ASP A 162 2.46 17.65 -17.62
CA ASP A 162 1.52 17.24 -16.58
C ASP A 162 1.84 17.94 -15.25
N PRO A 163 0.84 18.51 -14.55
CA PRO A 163 1.05 19.34 -13.37
C PRO A 163 1.59 18.58 -12.16
N HIS A 164 1.37 17.27 -12.09
CA HIS A 164 1.82 16.41 -10.99
C HIS A 164 3.18 15.78 -11.32
N LEU A 165 3.39 15.29 -12.55
CA LEU A 165 4.63 14.63 -12.96
C LEU A 165 5.86 15.52 -12.80
N LYS A 166 5.76 16.80 -13.16
CA LYS A 166 6.91 17.73 -13.03
C LYS A 166 7.40 17.92 -11.59
N LYS A 167 6.63 17.50 -10.58
CA LYS A 167 6.98 17.55 -9.16
C LYS A 167 7.39 16.19 -8.59
N GLN A 168 7.41 15.14 -9.43
CA GLN A 168 7.83 13.80 -9.04
C GLN A 168 9.25 13.80 -8.49
N THR A 169 9.42 13.21 -7.31
CA THR A 169 10.73 12.96 -6.70
C THR A 169 11.05 11.47 -6.62
N GLN A 170 10.03 10.60 -6.57
CA GLN A 170 10.19 9.15 -6.52
C GLN A 170 9.14 8.46 -7.39
N GLU A 171 9.49 7.28 -7.91
CA GLU A 171 8.62 6.42 -8.71
C GLU A 171 8.25 5.20 -7.86
N TRP A 172 7.06 5.16 -7.27
CA TRP A 172 6.61 4.07 -6.40
C TRP A 172 5.78 3.01 -7.15
N SER A 173 5.43 1.95 -6.44
CA SER A 173 4.86 0.70 -6.95
C SER A 173 3.56 0.85 -7.76
N GLY A 174 3.20 -0.22 -8.48
CA GLY A 174 1.95 -0.34 -9.23
C GLY A 174 1.82 -1.69 -9.94
N SER A 175 1.46 -1.67 -11.22
CA SER A 175 1.24 -2.86 -12.05
C SER A 175 1.58 -2.61 -13.51
N ALA A 176 1.73 -3.67 -14.30
CA ALA A 176 1.97 -3.55 -15.73
C ALA A 176 1.13 -4.57 -16.49
N THR A 177 0.46 -4.14 -17.56
CA THR A 177 -0.32 -5.03 -18.43
C THR A 177 0.27 -5.06 -19.84
N LEU A 178 0.28 -6.25 -20.45
CA LEU A 178 0.46 -6.41 -21.89
C LEU A 178 -0.89 -6.17 -22.56
N THR A 179 -0.98 -5.12 -23.37
CA THR A 179 -2.21 -4.76 -24.08
C THR A 179 -2.47 -5.73 -25.24
N SER A 180 -3.71 -5.77 -25.74
CA SER A 180 -4.10 -6.64 -26.86
C SER A 180 -3.36 -6.34 -28.17
N ASP A 181 -2.85 -5.12 -28.33
CA ASP A 181 -2.01 -4.69 -29.46
C ASP A 181 -0.50 -4.84 -29.19
N GLY A 182 -0.12 -5.56 -28.13
CA GLY A 182 1.26 -5.94 -27.84
C GLY A 182 2.11 -4.83 -27.21
N LYS A 183 1.50 -3.87 -26.52
CA LYS A 183 2.20 -2.78 -25.83
C LYS A 183 2.33 -3.06 -24.34
N ILE A 184 3.43 -2.61 -23.75
CA ILE A 184 3.60 -2.59 -22.31
C ILE A 184 2.94 -1.32 -21.78
N ARG A 185 1.88 -1.48 -21.01
CA ARG A 185 1.20 -0.38 -20.31
C ARG A 185 1.52 -0.47 -18.83
N LEU A 186 2.28 0.50 -18.32
CA LEU A 186 2.66 0.62 -16.93
C LEU A 186 1.68 1.53 -16.17
N PHE A 187 1.32 1.13 -14.96
CA PHE A 187 0.67 1.95 -13.95
C PHE A 187 1.56 1.97 -12.72
N TYR A 188 1.76 3.15 -12.16
CA TYR A 188 2.67 3.33 -11.03
C TYR A 188 2.28 4.55 -10.21
N THR A 189 2.97 4.74 -9.11
CA THR A 189 2.68 5.83 -8.18
C THR A 189 3.70 6.95 -8.36
N ASN A 190 3.22 8.12 -8.73
CA ASN A 190 4.02 9.34 -8.73
C ASN A 190 4.03 9.93 -7.32
N PHE A 191 5.19 9.87 -6.65
CA PHE A 191 5.38 10.45 -5.32
C PHE A 191 6.15 11.78 -5.38
N SER A 192 5.68 12.78 -4.63
CA SER A 192 6.30 14.10 -4.53
C SER A 192 6.64 14.49 -3.09
N GLY A 193 7.90 14.30 -2.70
CA GLY A 193 8.43 14.73 -1.41
C GLY A 193 8.43 16.25 -1.24
N THR A 194 8.44 17.02 -2.33
CA THR A 194 8.33 18.49 -2.29
C THR A 194 6.90 18.99 -2.09
N ASN A 195 5.91 18.10 -2.11
CA ASN A 195 4.51 18.44 -1.93
C ASN A 195 3.87 17.53 -0.85
N TYR A 196 4.48 17.52 0.33
CA TYR A 196 4.02 16.78 1.51
C TYR A 196 3.86 15.27 1.31
N GLY A 197 4.54 14.68 0.33
CA GLY A 197 4.39 13.27 -0.01
C GLY A 197 3.13 12.95 -0.81
N LYS A 198 2.64 13.90 -1.61
CA LYS A 198 1.54 13.65 -2.55
C LYS A 198 1.82 12.42 -3.40
N GLN A 199 0.90 11.47 -3.37
CA GLN A 199 0.86 10.30 -4.23
C GLN A 199 -0.18 10.52 -5.33
N THR A 200 0.10 10.05 -6.54
CA THR A 200 -0.78 10.23 -7.70
C THR A 200 -0.68 9.01 -8.60
N LEU A 201 -1.82 8.36 -8.88
CA LEU A 201 -1.89 7.24 -9.81
C LEU A 201 -1.50 7.73 -11.19
N THR A 202 -0.55 7.05 -11.83
CA THR A 202 0.12 7.52 -13.05
C THR A 202 0.28 6.37 -14.04
N THR A 203 0.27 6.65 -15.33
CA THR A 203 0.50 5.66 -16.39
C THR A 203 1.49 6.13 -17.44
N ALA A 204 2.14 5.18 -18.11
CA ALA A 204 2.89 5.38 -19.34
C ALA A 204 2.86 4.11 -20.19
N GLN A 205 3.01 4.25 -21.51
CA GLN A 205 3.42 3.15 -22.37
C GLN A 205 4.94 3.06 -22.37
N VAL A 206 5.49 1.86 -22.13
CA VAL A 206 6.94 1.62 -22.17
C VAL A 206 7.30 1.02 -23.52
N ASN A 207 8.10 1.75 -24.30
CA ASN A 207 8.54 1.31 -25.61
C ASN A 207 9.81 0.48 -25.47
N VAL A 208 9.69 -0.84 -25.68
CA VAL A 208 10.80 -1.80 -25.54
C VAL A 208 11.09 -2.43 -26.89
N SER A 209 12.36 -2.39 -27.30
CA SER A 209 12.88 -3.07 -28.48
C SER A 209 13.69 -4.32 -28.10
N GLN A 210 13.93 -5.19 -29.08
CA GLN A 210 14.82 -6.34 -28.97
C GLN A 210 15.95 -6.20 -30.01
N PRO A 211 16.99 -5.39 -29.74
CA PRO A 211 18.05 -5.10 -30.73
C PRO A 211 18.92 -6.31 -31.07
N SER A 212 18.96 -7.32 -30.21
CA SER A 212 19.61 -8.62 -30.45
C SER A 212 18.77 -9.73 -29.83
N GLY A 213 19.01 -10.98 -30.24
CA GLY A 213 18.18 -12.13 -29.83
C GLY A 213 17.98 -12.27 -28.32
N ASP A 214 18.93 -11.78 -27.51
CA ASP A 214 18.99 -12.04 -26.07
C ASP A 214 18.87 -10.78 -25.18
N THR A 215 18.56 -9.61 -25.76
CA THR A 215 18.55 -8.34 -25.02
C THR A 215 17.25 -7.57 -25.27
N LEU A 216 16.53 -7.22 -24.20
CA LEU A 216 15.48 -6.21 -24.23
C LEU A 216 16.07 -4.85 -23.87
N LYS A 217 15.64 -3.80 -24.59
CA LYS A 217 16.11 -2.43 -24.41
C LYS A 217 14.93 -1.46 -24.33
N ILE A 218 14.93 -0.62 -23.30
CA ILE A 218 13.97 0.48 -23.17
C ILE A 218 14.40 1.61 -24.11
N GLU A 219 13.57 1.95 -25.08
CA GLU A 219 13.83 3.05 -26.02
C GLU A 219 13.32 4.39 -25.47
N GLY A 220 12.25 4.34 -24.67
CA GLY A 220 11.65 5.47 -23.99
C GLY A 220 10.21 5.18 -23.60
N VAL A 221 9.50 6.23 -23.20
CA VAL A 221 8.09 6.16 -22.85
C VAL A 221 7.26 7.12 -23.69
N GLU A 222 5.98 6.80 -23.84
CA GLU A 222 4.98 7.68 -24.43
C GLU A 222 3.65 7.57 -23.68
N ASP A 223 2.69 8.45 -23.99
CA ASP A 223 1.39 8.50 -23.29
C ASP A 223 1.54 8.54 -21.75
N HIS A 224 2.54 9.30 -21.30
CA HIS A 224 2.90 9.46 -19.89
C HIS A 224 2.04 10.54 -19.23
N LYS A 225 1.19 10.17 -18.28
CA LYS A 225 0.18 11.06 -17.69
C LYS A 225 -0.27 10.61 -16.30
N SER A 226 -0.67 11.58 -15.48
CA SER A 226 -1.39 11.34 -14.23
C SER A 226 -2.85 10.96 -14.50
N ILE A 227 -3.39 10.06 -13.69
CA ILE A 227 -4.77 9.55 -13.79
C ILE A 227 -5.63 10.10 -12.66
N PHE A 228 -5.17 9.99 -11.41
CA PHE A 228 -5.99 10.27 -10.24
C PHE A 228 -5.15 10.63 -9.01
N ASP A 229 -5.56 11.67 -8.28
CA ASP A 229 -4.86 12.22 -7.11
C ASP A 229 -5.74 12.39 -5.86
N GLY A 230 -6.88 11.68 -5.82
CA GLY A 230 -7.88 11.72 -4.74
C GLY A 230 -8.98 12.76 -5.01
N ASP A 231 -10.25 12.40 -4.78
CA ASP A 231 -11.41 13.28 -5.03
C ASP A 231 -11.91 14.01 -3.77
N GLY A 232 -11.37 13.66 -2.60
CA GLY A 232 -11.72 14.18 -1.28
C GLY A 232 -13.07 13.70 -0.72
N LYS A 233 -13.87 13.01 -1.54
CA LYS A 233 -15.20 12.51 -1.18
C LYS A 233 -15.19 11.01 -0.92
N LYS A 234 -14.60 10.24 -1.84
CA LYS A 234 -14.43 8.78 -1.69
C LYS A 234 -13.00 8.41 -1.33
N TYR A 235 -12.05 9.19 -1.82
CA TYR A 235 -10.64 8.96 -1.55
C TYR A 235 -10.00 10.23 -1.05
N GLN A 236 -9.32 10.13 0.09
CA GLN A 236 -8.58 11.25 0.66
C GLN A 236 -7.62 11.83 -0.38
N ASN A 237 -7.56 13.16 -0.48
CA ASN A 237 -6.55 13.83 -1.28
C ASN A 237 -5.48 14.47 -0.36
N ILE A 238 -4.35 14.87 -0.96
CA ILE A 238 -3.24 15.43 -0.19
C ILE A 238 -3.62 16.71 0.60
N GLN A 239 -4.61 17.48 0.13
CA GLN A 239 -4.99 18.71 0.83
C GLN A 239 -5.63 18.38 2.18
N GLN A 240 -6.46 17.35 2.25
CA GLN A 240 -7.07 16.92 3.51
C GLN A 240 -6.02 16.43 4.52
N PHE A 241 -4.99 15.71 4.05
CA PHE A 241 -3.86 15.34 4.89
C PHE A 241 -3.11 16.58 5.43
N ILE A 242 -2.89 17.60 4.58
CA ILE A 242 -2.27 18.86 4.98
C ILE A 242 -3.15 19.59 6.02
N ASP A 243 -4.47 19.60 5.82
CA ASP A 243 -5.42 20.27 6.70
C ASP A 243 -5.44 19.65 8.12
N GLU A 244 -5.20 18.33 8.24
CA GLU A 244 -5.01 17.64 9.52
C GLU A 244 -3.66 17.96 10.20
N GLY A 245 -2.72 18.59 9.49
CA GLY A 245 -1.38 18.91 9.98
C GLY A 245 -0.25 18.08 9.35
N ALA A 246 -0.52 17.41 8.22
CA ALA A 246 0.41 16.54 7.51
C ALA A 246 1.09 15.53 8.45
N TYR A 247 2.37 15.22 8.26
CA TYR A 247 3.10 14.25 9.10
C TYR A 247 3.07 14.56 10.61
N GLY A 248 2.87 15.84 11.00
CA GLY A 248 2.78 16.23 12.41
C GLY A 248 1.49 15.78 13.09
N SER A 249 0.44 15.45 12.33
CA SER A 249 -0.83 14.98 12.87
C SER A 249 -0.73 13.53 13.39
N GLY A 250 0.18 12.74 12.81
CA GLY A 250 0.28 11.29 12.97
C GLY A 250 -0.60 10.49 12.00
N ASP A 251 -1.29 11.16 11.07
CA ASP A 251 -2.06 10.58 9.97
C ASP A 251 -1.13 10.00 8.89
N ASN A 252 -1.65 9.10 8.05
CA ASN A 252 -0.89 8.49 6.96
C ASN A 252 -1.65 8.54 5.63
N HIS A 253 -1.33 9.53 4.81
CA HIS A 253 -1.90 9.66 3.47
C HIS A 253 -1.34 8.63 2.49
N THR A 254 -2.23 7.88 1.86
CA THR A 254 -1.92 6.87 0.86
C THR A 254 -2.79 7.04 -0.39
N LEU A 255 -2.18 6.91 -1.58
CA LEU A 255 -2.85 6.82 -2.87
C LEU A 255 -1.92 6.17 -3.90
N ARG A 256 -1.67 4.87 -3.75
CA ARG A 256 -0.59 4.17 -4.42
C ARG A 256 -0.96 2.75 -4.85
N ASP A 257 0.02 2.06 -5.42
CA ASP A 257 -0.06 0.65 -5.82
C ASP A 257 -1.22 0.34 -6.78
N PRO A 258 -1.40 1.09 -7.89
CA PRO A 258 -2.47 0.83 -8.84
C PRO A 258 -2.29 -0.51 -9.54
N HIS A 259 -3.21 -1.43 -9.28
CA HIS A 259 -3.35 -2.74 -9.90
C HIS A 259 -4.38 -2.73 -11.02
N TYR A 260 -3.92 -2.96 -12.24
CA TYR A 260 -4.75 -3.03 -13.42
C TYR A 260 -5.50 -4.35 -13.52
N VAL A 261 -6.79 -4.27 -13.86
CA VAL A 261 -7.61 -5.45 -14.12
C VAL A 261 -8.76 -5.13 -15.07
N GLU A 262 -9.23 -6.14 -15.82
CA GLU A 262 -10.42 -6.01 -16.65
C GLU A 262 -11.56 -6.96 -16.24
N ASP A 263 -12.81 -6.48 -16.33
CA ASP A 263 -14.00 -7.34 -16.31
C ASP A 263 -14.93 -6.95 -17.47
N LYS A 264 -15.26 -7.93 -18.32
CA LYS A 264 -16.18 -7.76 -19.47
C LYS A 264 -15.80 -6.58 -20.40
N GLY A 265 -14.50 -6.37 -20.61
CA GLY A 265 -13.96 -5.31 -21.47
C GLY A 265 -13.94 -3.91 -20.83
N HIS A 266 -14.33 -3.78 -19.56
CA HIS A 266 -14.11 -2.57 -18.78
C HIS A 266 -12.76 -2.66 -18.06
N LYS A 267 -12.04 -1.54 -18.02
CA LYS A 267 -10.69 -1.43 -17.47
C LYS A 267 -10.73 -0.72 -16.13
N TYR A 268 -10.02 -1.23 -15.15
CA TYR A 268 -10.03 -0.69 -13.79
C TYR A 268 -8.62 -0.60 -13.22
N LEU A 269 -8.43 0.35 -12.30
CA LEU A 269 -7.34 0.30 -11.33
C LEU A 269 -7.93 0.06 -9.95
N VAL A 270 -7.40 -0.92 -9.23
CA VAL A 270 -7.60 -1.11 -7.79
C VAL A 270 -6.33 -0.68 -7.08
N PHE A 271 -6.43 0.11 -6.02
CA PHE A 271 -5.27 0.79 -5.45
C PHE A 271 -5.39 0.95 -3.94
N GLU A 272 -4.25 1.12 -3.26
CA GLU A 272 -4.23 1.55 -1.87
C GLU A 272 -4.64 3.04 -1.78
N ALA A 273 -5.49 3.36 -0.82
CA ALA A 273 -5.99 4.69 -0.55
C ALA A 273 -6.40 4.85 0.93
N ASN A 274 -6.93 6.02 1.26
CA ASN A 274 -7.69 6.29 2.48
C ASN A 274 -9.11 6.72 2.10
N THR A 275 -10.11 6.41 2.94
CA THR A 275 -11.51 6.86 2.73
C THR A 275 -11.60 8.38 2.64
N GLY A 276 -12.63 8.89 1.95
CA GLY A 276 -12.95 10.30 1.85
C GLY A 276 -14.11 10.70 2.76
N THR A 277 -14.58 11.94 2.59
CA THR A 277 -15.58 12.55 3.48
C THR A 277 -16.98 11.91 3.43
N GLU A 278 -17.31 11.17 2.37
CA GLU A 278 -18.66 10.64 2.11
C GLU A 278 -18.80 9.12 2.31
N ASP A 279 -17.69 8.39 2.52
CA ASP A 279 -17.67 6.92 2.61
C ASP A 279 -17.03 6.36 3.89
N GLY A 280 -16.98 7.19 4.93
CA GLY A 280 -16.58 6.78 6.28
C GLY A 280 -15.23 7.32 6.71
N TYR A 281 -15.07 8.64 6.65
CA TYR A 281 -13.82 9.36 6.93
C TYR A 281 -13.24 9.11 8.33
N GLN A 282 -11.95 9.43 8.48
CA GLN A 282 -11.27 9.48 9.77
C GLN A 282 -11.87 10.55 10.69
N GLY A 283 -11.64 10.39 11.99
CA GLY A 283 -12.10 11.28 13.05
C GLY A 283 -12.60 10.51 14.28
N GLU A 284 -12.85 11.21 15.39
CA GLU A 284 -13.32 10.56 16.62
C GLU A 284 -14.67 9.83 16.43
N ASP A 285 -15.55 10.33 15.58
CA ASP A 285 -16.85 9.70 15.26
C ASP A 285 -16.69 8.31 14.64
N SER A 286 -15.58 8.04 13.95
CA SER A 286 -15.31 6.72 13.35
C SER A 286 -15.26 5.62 14.41
N LEU A 287 -14.82 5.94 15.63
CA LEU A 287 -14.72 5.00 16.75
C LEU A 287 -16.10 4.52 17.24
N TYR A 288 -17.18 5.19 16.88
CA TYR A 288 -18.54 4.88 17.32
C TYR A 288 -19.37 4.16 16.25
N ASN A 289 -18.79 3.85 15.08
CA ASN A 289 -19.49 3.13 14.03
C ASN A 289 -19.31 1.61 14.17
N ARG A 290 -20.37 0.92 14.57
CA ARG A 290 -20.41 -0.54 14.76
C ARG A 290 -20.00 -1.33 13.51
N ALA A 291 -20.15 -0.78 12.31
CA ALA A 291 -19.76 -1.46 11.06
C ALA A 291 -18.25 -1.82 11.03
N TYR A 292 -17.39 -1.03 11.67
CA TYR A 292 -15.94 -1.25 11.71
C TYR A 292 -15.53 -2.29 12.75
N TYR A 293 -16.40 -2.57 13.71
CA TYR A 293 -16.15 -3.56 14.75
C TYR A 293 -16.58 -4.95 14.30
N GLY A 294 -17.69 -5.07 13.58
CA GLY A 294 -18.30 -6.37 13.29
C GLY A 294 -18.89 -7.00 14.56
N GLY A 295 -18.95 -8.34 14.60
CA GLY A 295 -19.45 -9.08 15.76
C GLY A 295 -20.89 -8.72 16.20
N ASN A 296 -21.23 -9.05 17.44
CA ASN A 296 -22.51 -8.70 18.07
C ASN A 296 -22.42 -7.37 18.83
N ASN A 297 -23.56 -6.85 19.31
CA ASN A 297 -23.57 -5.56 20.04
C ASN A 297 -22.76 -5.60 21.36
N PRO A 298 -22.80 -6.66 22.18
CA PRO A 298 -21.93 -6.76 23.35
C PRO A 298 -20.43 -6.65 23.02
N PHE A 299 -19.99 -7.31 21.94
CA PHE A 299 -18.61 -7.19 21.46
C PHE A 299 -18.28 -5.73 21.10
N PHE A 300 -19.13 -5.07 20.29
CA PHE A 300 -18.92 -3.68 19.89
C PHE A 300 -18.76 -2.75 21.10
N GLN A 301 -19.64 -2.84 22.10
CA GLN A 301 -19.56 -1.98 23.28
C GLN A 301 -18.26 -2.21 24.06
N SER A 302 -17.90 -3.48 24.30
CA SER A 302 -16.69 -3.84 25.05
C SER A 302 -15.41 -3.41 24.32
N GLU A 303 -15.33 -3.66 23.01
CA GLU A 303 -14.15 -3.34 22.22
C GLU A 303 -14.00 -1.83 22.00
N LYS A 304 -15.11 -1.11 21.80
CA LYS A 304 -15.12 0.36 21.72
C LYS A 304 -14.66 0.97 23.04
N GLU A 305 -15.21 0.55 24.17
CA GLU A 305 -14.83 1.07 25.49
C GLU A 305 -13.33 0.87 25.76
N LYS A 306 -12.82 -0.33 25.44
CA LYS A 306 -11.40 -0.64 25.54
C LYS A 306 -10.55 0.27 24.65
N LEU A 307 -10.92 0.43 23.38
CA LEU A 307 -10.18 1.26 22.43
C LEU A 307 -10.15 2.74 22.85
N LEU A 308 -11.28 3.27 23.33
CA LEU A 308 -11.40 4.66 23.79
C LEU A 308 -10.52 4.96 25.02
N GLN A 309 -10.29 3.96 25.87
CA GLN A 309 -9.41 4.08 27.05
C GLN A 309 -7.94 3.75 26.76
N SER A 310 -7.63 3.26 25.55
CA SER A 310 -6.28 2.83 25.17
C SER A 310 -5.41 3.98 24.64
N SER A 311 -4.09 3.78 24.67
CA SER A 311 -3.13 4.66 23.98
C SER A 311 -3.30 4.69 22.46
N ASN A 312 -4.03 3.72 21.89
CA ASN A 312 -4.31 3.64 20.46
C ASN A 312 -5.51 4.48 20.02
N LYS A 313 -6.27 5.13 20.92
CA LYS A 313 -7.47 5.92 20.57
C LYS A 313 -7.20 6.87 19.39
N LYS A 314 -6.14 7.70 19.48
CA LYS A 314 -5.78 8.67 18.44
C LYS A 314 -5.41 7.98 17.11
N LYS A 315 -4.58 6.94 17.18
CA LYS A 315 -4.17 6.18 15.98
C LYS A 315 -5.36 5.54 15.29
N ALA A 316 -6.30 4.99 16.06
CA ALA A 316 -7.51 4.39 15.53
C ALA A 316 -8.50 5.41 14.96
N SER A 317 -8.57 6.63 15.53
CA SER A 317 -9.41 7.68 14.96
C SER A 317 -8.87 8.19 13.62
N LEU A 318 -7.55 8.10 13.39
CA LEU A 318 -6.93 8.47 12.11
C LEU A 318 -7.03 7.33 11.09
N ALA A 319 -6.83 6.09 11.53
CA ALA A 319 -6.86 4.89 10.68
C ALA A 319 -8.13 4.76 9.82
N ASN A 320 -8.00 4.96 8.52
CA ASN A 320 -9.08 4.92 7.55
C ASN A 320 -8.65 4.39 6.16
N GLY A 321 -7.65 3.49 6.12
CA GLY A 321 -7.16 2.87 4.89
C GLY A 321 -8.28 2.19 4.06
N ALA A 322 -8.07 2.11 2.76
CA ALA A 322 -9.04 1.62 1.79
C ALA A 322 -8.36 0.98 0.58
N LEU A 323 -8.98 -0.06 0.01
CA LEU A 323 -8.66 -0.50 -1.34
C LEU A 323 -9.68 0.11 -2.29
N GLY A 324 -9.25 1.14 -3.01
CA GLY A 324 -10.06 1.91 -3.93
C GLY A 324 -10.22 1.25 -5.29
N ILE A 325 -11.17 1.74 -6.09
CA ILE A 325 -11.32 1.36 -7.49
C ILE A 325 -11.76 2.55 -8.36
N VAL A 326 -11.14 2.67 -9.53
CA VAL A 326 -11.56 3.60 -10.59
C VAL A 326 -11.72 2.84 -11.90
N GLU A 327 -12.68 3.25 -12.71
CA GLU A 327 -12.81 2.80 -14.10
C GLU A 327 -11.98 3.70 -15.00
N LEU A 328 -11.32 3.12 -16.00
CA LEU A 328 -10.54 3.81 -17.02
C LEU A 328 -11.27 3.82 -18.37
N ASN A 329 -10.97 4.85 -19.16
CA ASN A 329 -11.27 4.89 -20.58
C ASN A 329 -10.29 3.97 -21.35
N ASN A 330 -10.56 3.75 -22.64
CA ASN A 330 -9.69 2.93 -23.48
C ASN A 330 -8.29 3.51 -23.68
N ASP A 331 -8.15 4.83 -23.56
CA ASP A 331 -6.88 5.56 -23.57
C ASP A 331 -6.25 5.66 -22.17
N TYR A 332 -6.75 4.90 -21.19
CA TYR A 332 -6.26 4.86 -19.81
C TYR A 332 -6.40 6.16 -19.02
N THR A 333 -7.22 7.11 -19.47
CA THR A 333 -7.64 8.25 -18.65
C THR A 333 -8.73 7.84 -17.65
N LEU A 334 -8.90 8.59 -16.57
CA LEU A 334 -9.96 8.34 -15.58
C LEU A 334 -11.34 8.47 -16.25
N LYS A 335 -12.17 7.44 -16.12
CA LYS A 335 -13.57 7.44 -16.56
C LYS A 335 -14.53 7.67 -15.41
N LYS A 336 -14.32 6.98 -14.28
CA LYS A 336 -15.24 7.05 -13.14
C LYS A 336 -14.55 6.69 -11.82
N VAL A 337 -14.81 7.51 -10.79
CA VAL A 337 -14.48 7.18 -9.40
C VAL A 337 -15.59 6.32 -8.80
N MET A 338 -15.24 5.16 -8.28
CA MET A 338 -16.17 4.18 -7.72
C MET A 338 -16.03 4.13 -6.19
N ASP A 339 -16.91 3.40 -5.52
CA ASP A 339 -16.84 3.23 -4.06
C ASP A 339 -15.71 2.25 -3.71
N PRO A 340 -15.01 2.41 -2.57
CA PRO A 340 -14.00 1.46 -2.13
C PRO A 340 -14.50 0.02 -2.10
N LEU A 341 -13.62 -0.92 -2.46
CA LEU A 341 -13.94 -2.35 -2.38
C LEU A 341 -14.01 -2.82 -0.92
N ILE A 342 -13.08 -2.32 -0.10
CA ILE A 342 -12.96 -2.59 1.32
C ILE A 342 -12.25 -1.44 2.04
N THR A 343 -12.58 -1.22 3.32
CA THR A 343 -11.90 -0.23 4.18
C THR A 343 -11.42 -0.86 5.49
N SER A 344 -10.40 -0.29 6.10
CA SER A 344 -9.76 -0.74 7.35
C SER A 344 -9.95 0.25 8.51
N ASN A 345 -11.06 1.00 8.49
CA ASN A 345 -11.37 2.00 9.50
C ASN A 345 -11.15 1.48 10.92
N THR A 346 -10.49 2.28 11.75
CA THR A 346 -10.04 1.97 13.11
C THR A 346 -8.99 0.89 13.25
N VAL A 347 -8.80 0.00 12.26
CA VAL A 347 -7.83 -1.09 12.30
C VAL A 347 -6.44 -0.56 11.98
N THR A 348 -6.28 0.04 10.79
CA THR A 348 -5.03 0.62 10.32
C THR A 348 -5.28 1.60 9.18
N ASP A 349 -4.28 2.46 8.97
CA ASP A 349 -4.29 3.50 7.95
C ASP A 349 -3.54 3.09 6.68
N GLU A 350 -2.98 1.88 6.65
CA GLU A 350 -2.09 1.43 5.59
C GLU A 350 -2.39 -0.03 5.21
N ILE A 351 -2.91 -0.21 4.00
CA ILE A 351 -3.22 -1.52 3.40
C ILE A 351 -2.68 -1.52 1.96
N GLU A 352 -1.45 -1.99 1.84
CA GLU A 352 -0.57 -1.83 0.69
C GLU A 352 -0.74 -2.93 -0.35
N ARG A 353 -0.03 -2.80 -1.48
CA ARG A 353 0.10 -3.84 -2.51
C ARG A 353 -1.24 -4.43 -2.96
N ALA A 354 -2.20 -3.55 -3.24
CA ALA A 354 -3.50 -3.94 -3.74
C ALA A 354 -3.36 -4.92 -4.92
N ASN A 355 -4.07 -6.05 -4.88
CA ASN A 355 -3.99 -7.08 -5.91
C ASN A 355 -5.35 -7.72 -6.08
N VAL A 356 -5.84 -7.83 -7.33
CA VAL A 356 -7.14 -8.44 -7.59
C VAL A 356 -7.15 -9.24 -8.88
N PHE A 357 -7.66 -10.47 -8.83
CA PHE A 357 -7.82 -11.27 -10.03
C PHE A 357 -9.00 -12.23 -9.92
N LYS A 358 -9.42 -12.75 -11.06
CA LYS A 358 -10.47 -13.76 -11.13
C LYS A 358 -9.86 -15.15 -11.22
N LYS A 359 -10.30 -16.06 -10.35
CA LYS A 359 -9.94 -17.47 -10.38
C LYS A 359 -11.17 -18.33 -10.09
N ASP A 360 -11.37 -19.38 -10.89
CA ASP A 360 -12.48 -20.35 -10.73
C ASP A 360 -13.87 -19.68 -10.58
N GLY A 361 -14.09 -18.61 -11.35
CA GLY A 361 -15.35 -17.85 -11.35
C GLY A 361 -15.55 -16.90 -10.17
N LYS A 362 -14.56 -16.75 -9.28
CA LYS A 362 -14.57 -15.83 -8.14
C LYS A 362 -13.48 -14.77 -8.25
N TRP A 363 -13.71 -13.62 -7.64
CA TRP A 363 -12.76 -12.53 -7.55
C TRP A 363 -12.07 -12.57 -6.20
N TYR A 364 -10.75 -12.57 -6.21
CA TYR A 364 -9.91 -12.59 -5.03
C TYR A 364 -9.16 -11.26 -4.95
N LEU A 365 -9.29 -10.57 -3.81
CA LEU A 365 -8.68 -9.27 -3.52
C LEU A 365 -7.69 -9.46 -2.36
N PHE A 366 -6.46 -9.00 -2.51
CA PHE A 366 -5.41 -9.08 -1.50
C PHE A 366 -4.79 -7.72 -1.23
N THR A 367 -4.17 -7.62 -0.06
CA THR A 367 -3.39 -6.45 0.38
C THR A 367 -2.41 -6.88 1.45
N ASP A 368 -1.25 -6.25 1.48
CA ASP A 368 -0.26 -6.40 2.55
C ASP A 368 -0.46 -5.33 3.63
N SER A 369 -0.14 -5.65 4.88
CA SER A 369 -0.18 -4.66 5.95
C SER A 369 0.73 -5.04 7.11
N ARG A 370 1.22 -4.03 7.83
CA ARG A 370 2.12 -4.18 8.98
C ARG A 370 1.34 -4.09 10.29
N GLY A 371 1.50 -5.09 11.14
CA GLY A 371 0.97 -5.10 12.50
C GLY A 371 1.41 -3.89 13.33
N SER A 372 2.63 -3.39 13.11
CA SER A 372 3.14 -2.16 13.73
C SER A 372 2.25 -0.92 13.48
N LYS A 373 1.52 -0.88 12.37
CA LYS A 373 0.59 0.19 11.99
C LYS A 373 -0.87 -0.12 12.35
N MET A 374 -1.15 -1.27 12.95
CA MET A 374 -2.49 -1.64 13.42
C MET A 374 -2.76 -1.17 14.86
N THR A 375 -4.03 -1.26 15.28
CA THR A 375 -4.51 -0.95 16.65
C THR A 375 -5.23 -2.13 17.30
N ILE A 376 -4.90 -3.35 16.87
CA ILE A 376 -5.56 -4.59 17.27
C ILE A 376 -4.71 -5.31 18.33
N ASP A 377 -5.34 -5.71 19.42
CA ASP A 377 -4.63 -6.42 20.48
C ASP A 377 -4.16 -7.80 20.03
N GLY A 378 -2.96 -8.16 20.48
CA GLY A 378 -2.32 -9.43 20.13
C GLY A 378 -1.63 -9.44 18.77
N ILE A 379 -1.79 -8.40 17.95
CA ILE A 379 -0.97 -8.16 16.76
C ILE A 379 0.27 -7.35 17.17
N GLY A 380 1.44 -7.93 16.96
CA GLY A 380 2.75 -7.38 17.33
C GLY A 380 3.31 -6.39 16.31
N GLN A 381 4.45 -5.77 16.67
CA GLN A 381 5.15 -4.82 15.81
C GLN A 381 5.88 -5.51 14.65
N ASP A 382 6.35 -6.73 14.87
CA ASP A 382 7.07 -7.53 13.87
C ASP A 382 6.13 -8.29 12.92
N ASP A 383 4.84 -8.33 13.24
CA ASP A 383 3.87 -9.03 12.41
C ASP A 383 3.68 -8.31 11.07
N VAL A 384 3.76 -9.07 9.99
CA VAL A 384 3.44 -8.67 8.62
C VAL A 384 2.41 -9.66 8.07
N TYR A 385 1.41 -9.12 7.39
CA TYR A 385 0.30 -9.91 6.86
C TYR A 385 0.12 -9.69 5.37
N MET A 386 -0.24 -10.75 4.66
CA MET A 386 -1.06 -10.63 3.45
C MET A 386 -2.49 -11.00 3.85
N LEU A 387 -3.41 -10.06 3.68
CA LEU A 387 -4.84 -10.25 3.90
C LEU A 387 -5.53 -10.53 2.57
N GLY A 388 -6.64 -11.25 2.60
CA GLY A 388 -7.36 -11.62 1.40
C GLY A 388 -8.87 -11.79 1.58
N TYR A 389 -9.59 -11.48 0.52
CA TYR A 389 -11.04 -11.42 0.48
C TYR A 389 -11.57 -12.00 -0.83
N VAL A 390 -12.79 -12.50 -0.83
CA VAL A 390 -13.42 -13.13 -2.00
C VAL A 390 -14.82 -12.57 -2.28
N SER A 391 -15.13 -12.41 -3.56
CA SER A 391 -16.42 -11.98 -4.07
C SER A 391 -16.81 -12.80 -5.31
N ASN A 392 -18.09 -12.77 -5.71
CA ASN A 392 -18.54 -13.30 -7.00
C ASN A 392 -18.38 -12.26 -8.14
N THR A 393 -18.12 -11.00 -7.80
CA THR A 393 -18.01 -9.84 -8.71
C THR A 393 -16.80 -8.98 -8.32
N LEU A 394 -16.15 -8.36 -9.31
CA LEU A 394 -14.99 -7.49 -9.09
C LEU A 394 -15.30 -6.35 -8.10
N THR A 395 -16.48 -5.77 -8.19
CA THR A 395 -16.92 -4.63 -7.36
C THR A 395 -17.54 -5.04 -6.03
N GLY A 396 -17.29 -6.27 -5.57
CA GLY A 396 -17.78 -6.75 -4.27
C GLY A 396 -19.30 -7.02 -4.20
N LYS A 397 -19.86 -7.25 -3.01
CA LYS A 397 -19.19 -7.15 -1.69
C LYS A 397 -18.21 -8.30 -1.43
N TYR A 398 -17.07 -7.96 -0.84
CA TYR A 398 -16.01 -8.89 -0.47
C TYR A 398 -16.23 -9.47 0.92
N LYS A 399 -15.92 -10.77 1.08
CA LYS A 399 -15.92 -11.47 2.37
C LYS A 399 -14.53 -11.98 2.71
N PRO A 400 -14.13 -12.01 3.99
CA PRO A 400 -12.79 -12.45 4.36
C PRO A 400 -12.52 -13.91 3.97
N LEU A 401 -11.36 -14.18 3.39
CA LEU A 401 -10.83 -15.54 3.26
C LEU A 401 -10.49 -16.09 4.64
N ASN A 402 -10.58 -17.41 4.80
CA ASN A 402 -10.25 -18.07 6.08
C ASN A 402 -10.98 -17.47 7.29
N ASP A 403 -12.19 -16.96 7.07
CA ASP A 403 -13.11 -16.38 8.06
C ASP A 403 -12.66 -15.03 8.67
N THR A 404 -11.37 -14.69 8.65
CA THR A 404 -10.80 -13.48 9.25
C THR A 404 -10.16 -12.53 8.25
N GLY A 405 -9.81 -13.03 7.06
CA GLY A 405 -9.04 -12.31 6.05
C GLY A 405 -7.56 -12.70 6.06
N LEU A 406 -7.07 -13.40 7.10
CA LEU A 406 -5.68 -13.85 7.14
C LEU A 406 -5.38 -14.82 5.98
N VAL A 407 -4.33 -14.53 5.20
CA VAL A 407 -3.83 -15.43 4.15
C VAL A 407 -2.37 -15.80 4.42
N LEU A 408 -1.52 -14.82 4.70
CA LEU A 408 -0.12 -15.01 5.09
C LEU A 408 0.21 -14.22 6.36
N HIS A 409 1.10 -14.79 7.17
CA HIS A 409 1.74 -14.18 8.33
C HIS A 409 3.25 -14.41 8.27
N MET A 410 4.01 -13.35 8.48
CA MET A 410 5.47 -13.31 8.55
C MET A 410 5.84 -12.47 9.78
N ASP A 411 6.71 -12.98 10.65
CA ASP A 411 7.06 -12.38 11.95
C ASP A 411 8.56 -12.41 12.25
N LEU A 412 9.40 -12.54 11.21
CA LEU A 412 10.84 -12.51 11.38
C LEU A 412 11.30 -11.13 11.87
N ASP A 413 12.35 -11.13 12.69
CA ASP A 413 13.03 -9.90 13.11
C ASP A 413 13.39 -9.08 11.85
N PRO A 414 13.20 -7.75 11.85
CA PRO A 414 13.59 -6.91 10.71
C PRO A 414 15.06 -7.05 10.27
N ASN A 415 15.95 -7.48 11.17
CA ASN A 415 17.36 -7.81 10.91
C ASN A 415 17.59 -9.28 10.54
N ASP A 416 16.55 -10.05 10.21
CA ASP A 416 16.73 -11.34 9.58
C ASP A 416 17.00 -11.14 8.08
N LYS A 417 18.06 -11.76 7.56
CA LYS A 417 18.40 -11.73 6.12
C LYS A 417 17.39 -12.49 5.26
N THR A 418 16.47 -13.21 5.88
CA THR A 418 15.33 -13.87 5.22
C THR A 418 14.01 -13.16 5.49
N PHE A 419 14.02 -11.98 6.12
CA PHE A 419 12.86 -11.09 6.22
C PHE A 419 12.28 -10.86 4.82
N THR A 420 10.96 -10.99 4.69
CA THR A 420 10.27 -10.79 3.41
C THR A 420 9.11 -9.83 3.57
N TYR A 421 8.88 -9.02 2.55
CA TYR A 421 7.74 -8.10 2.53
C TYR A 421 7.22 -7.96 1.11
N SER A 422 6.07 -7.30 0.97
CA SER A 422 5.48 -7.03 -0.33
C SER A 422 5.05 -8.34 -1.03
N HIS A 423 4.32 -9.17 -0.30
CA HIS A 423 3.84 -10.47 -0.77
C HIS A 423 2.76 -10.28 -1.84
N PHE A 424 2.94 -10.91 -3.00
CA PHE A 424 2.05 -10.71 -4.13
C PHE A 424 1.64 -12.02 -4.78
N ALA A 425 0.34 -12.26 -4.81
CA ALA A 425 -0.26 -13.43 -5.45
C ALA A 425 -0.35 -13.28 -6.97
N VAL A 426 0.47 -14.05 -7.70
CA VAL A 426 0.49 -14.11 -9.16
C VAL A 426 -0.40 -15.27 -9.63
N PRO A 427 -1.55 -15.01 -10.28
CA PRO A 427 -2.43 -16.06 -10.75
C PRO A 427 -1.78 -16.87 -11.88
N GLN A 428 -2.13 -18.15 -11.95
CA GLN A 428 -1.58 -19.12 -12.89
C GLN A 428 -2.64 -19.50 -13.93
N VAL A 429 -2.20 -19.93 -15.11
CA VAL A 429 -3.10 -20.30 -16.23
C VAL A 429 -4.04 -21.46 -15.86
N LYS A 430 -3.59 -22.36 -14.99
CA LYS A 430 -4.34 -23.55 -14.56
C LYS A 430 -3.97 -23.95 -13.13
N GLY A 431 -4.82 -24.78 -12.55
CA GLY A 431 -4.62 -25.36 -11.22
C GLY A 431 -5.17 -24.49 -10.09
N ASP A 432 -5.09 -25.02 -8.87
CA ASP A 432 -5.67 -24.39 -7.67
C ASP A 432 -4.69 -23.45 -6.96
N ASN A 433 -3.46 -23.32 -7.47
CA ASN A 433 -2.41 -22.56 -6.82
C ASN A 433 -2.14 -21.24 -7.51
N VAL A 434 -1.69 -20.27 -6.72
CA VAL A 434 -1.02 -19.06 -7.17
C VAL A 434 0.44 -19.10 -6.70
N VAL A 435 1.29 -18.34 -7.38
CA VAL A 435 2.67 -18.12 -6.93
C VAL A 435 2.69 -16.88 -6.06
N ILE A 436 3.27 -16.96 -4.87
CA ILE A 436 3.55 -15.81 -4.01
C ILE A 436 4.97 -15.34 -4.28
N THR A 437 5.09 -14.11 -4.74
CA THR A 437 6.37 -13.39 -4.83
C THR A 437 6.50 -12.43 -3.66
N SER A 438 7.73 -12.05 -3.32
CA SER A 438 8.06 -11.00 -2.35
C SER A 438 9.49 -10.54 -2.59
N TYR A 439 9.91 -9.45 -1.96
CA TYR A 439 11.33 -9.17 -1.81
C TYR A 439 11.84 -9.75 -0.50
N MET A 440 13.14 -9.99 -0.43
CA MET A 440 13.85 -10.51 0.73
C MET A 440 14.97 -9.56 1.15
N THR A 441 15.24 -9.50 2.46
CA THR A 441 16.20 -8.61 3.13
C THR A 441 15.71 -7.16 3.14
N ASN A 442 15.71 -6.51 4.32
CA ASN A 442 15.32 -5.10 4.41
C ASN A 442 16.33 -4.17 3.72
N ARG A 443 15.80 -3.10 3.10
CA ARG A 443 16.56 -2.07 2.38
C ARG A 443 17.58 -1.38 3.28
N GLY A 444 18.81 -1.23 2.82
CA GLY A 444 19.88 -0.49 3.48
C GLY A 444 20.42 -1.11 4.78
N PHE A 445 19.99 -2.32 5.14
CA PHE A 445 20.38 -2.94 6.42
C PHE A 445 21.79 -3.56 6.39
N TYR A 446 22.23 -4.07 5.24
CA TYR A 446 23.54 -4.69 5.08
C TYR A 446 24.31 -4.10 3.90
N SER A 447 25.64 -4.11 4.02
CA SER A 447 26.54 -3.59 2.99
C SER A 447 26.76 -4.54 1.80
N GLU A 448 26.49 -5.83 1.99
CA GLU A 448 26.76 -6.88 0.99
C GLU A 448 25.49 -7.66 0.60
N GLU A 449 24.55 -7.88 1.53
CA GLU A 449 23.25 -8.49 1.23
C GLU A 449 22.18 -7.43 1.00
N HIS A 450 21.85 -7.24 -0.27
CA HIS A 450 20.89 -6.23 -0.70
C HIS A 450 19.46 -6.78 -0.65
N SER A 451 18.48 -5.87 -0.69
CA SER A 451 17.11 -6.25 -1.03
C SER A 451 17.12 -6.96 -2.39
N THR A 452 16.53 -8.15 -2.45
CA THR A 452 16.57 -9.05 -3.61
C THR A 452 15.22 -9.73 -3.79
N PHE A 453 15.00 -10.44 -4.91
CA PHE A 453 13.82 -11.29 -5.03
C PHE A 453 13.86 -12.43 -4.01
N ALA A 454 12.79 -12.61 -3.25
CA ALA A 454 12.65 -13.77 -2.38
C ALA A 454 12.45 -15.05 -3.21
N PRO A 455 12.83 -16.23 -2.68
CA PRO A 455 12.32 -17.51 -3.17
C PRO A 455 10.80 -17.45 -3.17
N SER A 456 10.19 -17.61 -4.35
CA SER A 456 8.73 -17.62 -4.44
C SER A 456 8.18 -18.92 -3.84
N PHE A 457 6.89 -19.00 -3.57
CA PHE A 457 6.28 -20.24 -3.08
C PHE A 457 4.82 -20.35 -3.52
N LEU A 458 4.18 -21.50 -3.28
CA LEU A 458 2.81 -21.72 -3.72
C LEU A 458 1.80 -21.51 -2.59
N LEU A 459 0.72 -20.80 -2.91
CA LEU A 459 -0.47 -20.68 -2.09
C LEU A 459 -1.63 -21.38 -2.81
N ASN A 460 -2.26 -22.34 -2.16
CA ASN A 460 -3.49 -22.94 -2.65
C ASN A 460 -4.67 -22.01 -2.36
N ILE A 461 -5.58 -21.85 -3.33
CA ILE A 461 -6.82 -21.07 -3.18
C ILE A 461 -7.98 -21.93 -3.67
N LYS A 462 -8.95 -22.18 -2.77
CA LYS A 462 -10.17 -22.92 -3.11
C LYS A 462 -11.38 -22.34 -2.40
N GLY A 463 -12.31 -21.78 -3.19
CA GLY A 463 -13.50 -21.15 -2.63
C GLY A 463 -13.14 -19.98 -1.72
N SER A 464 -13.45 -20.08 -0.43
CA SER A 464 -13.14 -19.06 0.58
C SER A 464 -11.99 -19.44 1.52
N LYS A 465 -11.20 -20.46 1.18
CA LYS A 465 -10.05 -20.91 1.97
C LYS A 465 -8.75 -20.83 1.17
N THR A 466 -7.66 -20.56 1.86
CA THR A 466 -6.30 -20.62 1.33
C THR A 466 -5.39 -21.39 2.26
N ALA A 467 -4.30 -21.93 1.73
CA ALA A 467 -3.27 -22.59 2.53
C ALA A 467 -1.93 -22.50 1.81
N VAL A 468 -0.86 -22.17 2.54
CA VAL A 468 0.51 -22.31 2.04
C VAL A 468 0.74 -23.78 1.69
N VAL A 469 1.19 -24.04 0.46
CA VAL A 469 1.45 -25.41 0.01
C VAL A 469 2.76 -25.86 0.66
N LYS A 470 2.73 -26.98 1.37
CA LYS A 470 3.90 -27.52 2.05
C LYS A 470 5.01 -27.85 1.05
N ASN A 471 6.26 -27.49 1.40
CA ASN A 471 7.46 -27.75 0.60
C ASN A 471 7.37 -27.21 -0.84
N SER A 472 6.79 -26.03 -1.00
CA SER A 472 6.54 -25.42 -2.32
C SER A 472 7.44 -24.22 -2.64
N ILE A 473 8.55 -24.08 -1.93
CA ILE A 473 9.55 -23.04 -2.22
C ILE A 473 10.09 -23.27 -3.64
N LEU A 474 10.08 -22.20 -4.42
CA LEU A 474 10.58 -22.04 -5.77
C LEU A 474 11.86 -21.21 -5.73
N PRO A 475 12.65 -21.16 -6.82
CA PRO A 475 13.77 -20.22 -6.95
C PRO A 475 13.36 -18.76 -6.76
N GLN A 476 14.38 -17.93 -6.50
CA GLN A 476 14.23 -16.49 -6.28
C GLN A 476 13.59 -15.80 -7.49
N GLY A 477 12.44 -15.16 -7.26
CA GLY A 477 11.71 -14.40 -8.28
C GLY A 477 10.93 -15.23 -9.31
N GLN A 478 10.77 -16.56 -9.11
CA GLN A 478 9.98 -17.37 -10.06
C GLN A 478 8.51 -16.90 -10.09
N LEU A 479 7.97 -16.65 -11.29
CA LEU A 479 6.61 -16.11 -11.46
C LEU A 479 5.55 -17.14 -11.83
N SER A 480 5.96 -18.26 -12.44
CA SER A 480 5.05 -19.27 -12.99
C SER A 480 5.48 -20.68 -12.62
N THR A 481 4.51 -21.57 -12.43
CA THR A 481 4.77 -23.02 -12.24
C THR A 481 4.97 -23.78 -13.55
N ASP A 482 4.47 -23.24 -14.66
CA ASP A 482 4.72 -23.77 -15.99
C ASP A 482 6.16 -23.39 -16.43
N LYS A 483 6.90 -24.39 -16.94
CA LYS A 483 8.25 -24.25 -17.49
C LYS A 483 8.21 -24.23 -19.01
#